data_AF-A0A936TKI3-F1
#
_entry.id   AF-A0A936TKI3-F1
#
_cell.length_a   1.000
_cell.length_b   1.000
_cell.length_c   1.000
_cell.angle_alpha   90.00
_cell.angle_beta   90.00
_cell.angle_gamma   90.00
#
_symmetry.space_group_name_H-M   'P 1'
#
loop_
_entity.id
_entity.type
_entity.pdbx_description
1 polymer ?
#
loop_
_entity_poly.entity_id
_entity_poly.type
_entity_poly.pdbx_seq_one_letter_code
_entity_poly.pdbx_strand_id
1 'polypeptide(L)'
;MSEVKPKSQFNQLMTAVKTSMEDQLISVIYRDRIRTERTRRYELKAPTRKTEIEVMHTLLGIELRISRRRLLCPDLSTARYLSVFAQLGVAEVAVPYEINRIAKLADDLESSWYRMLTLIEHLTPEADAAVRRRVRSTLIREQRLEIAGMGAGPAVPQFNQNTRQRRQK
;
A
#
# COMPACT_ATOMS: atom_id res chain seq x y z
N MET A 1 16.99 10.51 -37.04
CA MET A 1 17.01 9.97 -35.67
C MET A 1 16.27 10.96 -34.79
N SER A 2 15.02 10.65 -34.47
CA SER A 2 14.06 11.58 -33.86
C SER A 2 14.25 11.68 -32.35
N GLU A 3 14.63 12.87 -31.86
CA GLU A 3 14.60 13.24 -30.44
C GLU A 3 13.16 13.15 -29.92
N VAL A 4 12.83 12.05 -29.25
CA VAL A 4 11.58 11.96 -28.48
C VAL A 4 11.72 12.90 -27.28
N LYS A 5 10.92 13.98 -27.25
CA LYS A 5 10.93 14.96 -26.16
C LYS A 5 10.82 14.27 -24.79
N PRO A 6 11.63 14.65 -23.78
CA PRO A 6 11.71 13.95 -22.49
C PRO A 6 10.38 13.90 -21.69
N LYS A 7 9.45 14.85 -21.92
CA LYS A 7 8.08 14.78 -21.35
C LYS A 7 7.23 13.66 -21.94
N SER A 8 7.40 13.36 -23.23
CA SER A 8 6.65 12.30 -23.92
C SER A 8 7.08 10.93 -23.41
N GLN A 9 8.39 10.71 -23.29
CA GLN A 9 8.96 9.45 -22.80
C GLN A 9 8.55 9.16 -21.35
N PHE A 10 8.58 10.16 -20.47
CA PHE A 10 8.11 10.02 -19.09
C PHE A 10 6.65 9.54 -19.00
N ASN A 11 5.74 10.17 -19.75
CA ASN A 11 4.32 9.80 -19.75
C ASN A 11 4.08 8.41 -20.34
N GLN A 12 4.83 8.03 -21.38
CA GLN A 12 4.78 6.70 -21.97
C GLN A 12 5.21 5.63 -20.96
N LEU A 13 6.31 5.85 -20.23
CA LEU A 13 6.79 4.93 -19.19
C LEU A 13 5.79 4.78 -18.05
N MET A 14 5.22 5.89 -17.56
CA MET A 14 4.15 5.87 -16.54
C MET A 14 2.97 5.02 -16.99
N THR A 15 2.51 5.23 -18.23
CA THR A 15 1.38 4.50 -18.81
C THR A 15 1.71 3.03 -18.98
N ALA A 16 2.92 2.70 -19.46
CA ALA A 16 3.38 1.33 -19.63
C ALA A 16 3.43 0.58 -18.29
N VAL A 17 4.00 1.18 -17.23
CA VAL A 17 4.03 0.55 -15.89
C VAL A 17 2.61 0.30 -15.37
N LYS A 18 1.71 1.28 -15.47
CA LYS A 18 0.31 1.12 -15.02
C LYS A 18 -0.42 0.04 -15.81
N THR A 19 -0.23 0.02 -17.13
CA THR A 19 -0.86 -0.99 -18.01
C THR A 19 -0.30 -2.38 -17.74
N SER A 20 0.98 -2.53 -17.38
CA SER A 20 1.54 -3.84 -17.02
C SER A 20 1.17 -4.32 -15.61
N MET A 21 0.72 -3.40 -14.76
CA MET A 21 0.29 -3.69 -13.39
C MET A 21 -1.21 -3.98 -13.29
N GLU A 22 -2.06 -3.33 -14.09
CA GLU A 22 -3.52 -3.52 -14.13
C GLU A 22 -4.17 -3.60 -12.73
N ASP A 23 -4.78 -4.74 -12.42
CA ASP A 23 -5.46 -5.06 -11.17
C ASP A 23 -4.51 -5.25 -9.98
N GLN A 24 -3.21 -5.37 -10.25
CA GLN A 24 -2.17 -5.55 -9.26
C GLN A 24 -1.69 -4.21 -8.69
N LEU A 25 -2.17 -3.05 -9.15
CA LEU A 25 -1.83 -1.78 -8.51
C LEU A 25 -2.30 -1.78 -7.04
N ILE A 26 -1.45 -1.28 -6.14
CA ILE A 26 -1.77 -1.24 -4.69
C ILE A 26 -3.09 -0.51 -4.42
N SER A 27 -3.36 0.59 -5.12
CA SER A 27 -4.63 1.32 -5.00
C SER A 27 -5.83 0.49 -5.48
N VAL A 28 -5.65 -0.32 -6.52
CA VAL A 28 -6.69 -1.22 -7.04
C VAL A 28 -6.95 -2.36 -6.04
N ILE A 29 -5.90 -3.01 -5.54
CA ILE A 29 -5.99 -4.01 -4.46
C ILE A 29 -6.71 -3.40 -3.24
N TYR A 30 -6.34 -2.18 -2.86
CA TYR A 30 -6.97 -1.48 -1.76
C TYR A 30 -8.46 -1.26 -1.97
N ARG A 31 -8.85 -0.74 -3.14
CA ARG A 31 -10.24 -0.51 -3.50
C ARG A 31 -11.06 -1.80 -3.49
N ASP A 32 -10.58 -2.82 -4.21
CA ASP A 32 -11.42 -3.96 -4.59
C ASP A 32 -11.39 -5.08 -3.56
N ARG A 33 -10.31 -5.17 -2.78
CA ARG A 33 -10.08 -6.29 -1.84
C ARG A 33 -10.01 -5.87 -0.37
N ILE A 34 -9.71 -4.61 -0.08
CA ILE A 34 -9.58 -4.13 1.31
C ILE A 34 -10.83 -3.33 1.69
N ARG A 35 -11.22 -2.35 0.88
CA ARG A 35 -12.36 -1.47 1.17
C ARG A 35 -13.73 -2.14 1.01
N THR A 36 -13.78 -3.31 0.37
CA THR A 36 -14.97 -4.15 0.25
C THR A 36 -15.26 -5.00 1.49
N GLU A 37 -14.31 -5.10 2.42
CA GLU A 37 -14.45 -5.85 3.67
C GLU A 37 -14.73 -4.93 4.88
N ARG A 38 -15.04 -5.53 6.03
CA ARG A 38 -15.10 -4.81 7.31
C ARG A 38 -13.69 -4.45 7.76
N THR A 39 -13.43 -3.16 7.91
CA THR A 39 -12.10 -2.64 8.27
C THR A 39 -12.17 -1.69 9.47
N ARG A 40 -11.07 -1.59 10.22
CA ARG A 40 -10.78 -0.47 11.12
C ARG A 40 -9.85 0.54 10.46
N ARG A 41 -10.01 1.83 10.79
CA ARG A 41 -8.97 2.83 10.50
C ARG A 41 -7.75 2.56 11.39
N TYR A 42 -6.56 2.60 10.79
CA TYR A 42 -5.28 2.58 11.49
C TYR A 42 -4.46 3.82 11.14
N GLU A 43 -4.07 4.59 12.15
CA GLU A 43 -3.23 5.79 11.98
C GLU A 43 -1.75 5.41 11.90
N LEU A 44 -1.23 5.29 10.68
CA LEU A 44 0.16 4.94 10.43
C LEU A 44 1.09 6.15 10.65
N LYS A 45 0.60 7.35 10.31
CA LYS A 45 1.35 8.62 10.30
C LYS A 45 2.67 8.47 9.52
N ALA A 46 2.65 7.73 8.42
CA ALA A 46 3.84 7.50 7.63
C ALA A 46 4.26 8.78 6.91
N PRO A 47 5.56 9.13 6.93
CA PRO A 47 6.05 10.31 6.24
C PRO A 47 5.96 10.13 4.72
N THR A 48 5.67 11.22 4.00
CA THR A 48 5.59 11.21 2.53
C THR A 48 6.96 11.14 1.84
N ARG A 49 8.04 11.45 2.58
CA ARG A 49 9.43 11.35 2.14
C ARG A 49 9.94 9.92 2.24
N LYS A 50 10.89 9.58 1.36
CA LYS A 50 11.59 8.28 1.43
C LYS A 50 12.15 8.08 2.83
N THR A 51 11.76 6.97 3.45
CA THR A 51 12.04 6.66 4.85
C THR A 51 12.35 5.18 4.97
N GLU A 52 13.24 4.84 5.91
CA GLU A 52 13.56 3.47 6.25
C GLU A 52 12.39 2.83 7.03
N ILE A 53 11.96 1.67 6.56
CA ILE A 53 10.87 0.90 7.13
C ILE A 53 11.38 -0.52 7.32
N GLU A 54 11.20 -1.04 8.52
CA GLU A 54 11.74 -2.34 8.89
C GLU A 54 10.74 -3.05 9.81
N VAL A 55 10.47 -4.32 9.50
CA VAL A 55 9.76 -5.22 10.41
C VAL A 55 10.79 -5.84 11.35
N MET A 56 10.66 -5.58 12.64
CA MET A 56 11.58 -6.01 13.68
C MET A 56 10.98 -7.19 14.45
N HIS A 57 11.77 -8.26 14.60
CA HIS A 57 11.47 -9.35 15.52
C HIS A 57 12.15 -9.05 16.86
N THR A 58 11.36 -8.87 17.91
CA THR A 58 11.85 -8.54 19.25
C THR A 58 11.40 -9.60 20.25
N LEU A 59 11.98 -9.57 21.46
CA LEU A 59 11.55 -10.45 22.55
C LEU A 59 10.09 -10.23 22.98
N LEU A 60 9.56 -9.02 22.78
CA LEU A 60 8.19 -8.65 23.16
C LEU A 60 7.18 -8.83 22.02
N GLY A 61 7.61 -9.36 20.88
CA GLY A 61 6.78 -9.57 19.70
C GLY A 61 7.31 -8.83 18.47
N ILE A 62 6.39 -8.49 17.57
CA ILE A 62 6.68 -7.90 16.27
C ILE A 62 6.48 -6.39 16.32
N GLU A 63 7.45 -5.63 15.86
CA GLU A 63 7.34 -4.17 15.73
C GLU A 63 7.56 -3.73 14.28
N LEU A 64 6.84 -2.70 13.83
CA LEU A 64 7.13 -2.00 12.59
C LEU A 64 7.87 -0.70 12.92
N ARG A 65 9.14 -0.62 12.54
CA ARG A 65 9.94 0.60 12.61
C ARG A 65 9.65 1.46 11.38
N ILE A 66 9.25 2.70 11.62
CA ILE A 66 9.07 3.75 10.59
C ILE A 66 9.97 4.92 10.99
N SER A 67 11.13 5.05 10.37
CA SER A 67 12.18 5.97 10.82
C SER A 67 12.55 5.74 12.30
N ARG A 68 12.31 6.73 13.17
CA ARG A 68 12.57 6.69 14.62
C ARG A 68 11.39 6.19 15.44
N ARG A 69 10.21 6.02 14.83
CA ARG A 69 9.01 5.51 15.51
C ARG A 69 8.95 4.00 15.39
N ARG A 70 8.44 3.33 16.41
CA ARG A 70 8.13 1.90 16.39
C ARG A 70 6.66 1.70 16.72
N LEU A 71 6.03 0.79 15.99
CA LEU A 71 4.63 0.44 16.16
C LEU A 71 4.55 -1.03 16.53
N LEU A 72 4.06 -1.32 17.73
CA LEU A 72 3.78 -2.70 18.12
C LEU A 72 2.68 -3.26 17.20
N CYS A 73 2.97 -4.40 16.59
CA CYS A 73 2.05 -5.10 15.70
C CYS A 73 1.59 -6.39 16.39
N PRO A 74 0.31 -6.79 16.25
CA PRO A 74 -0.19 -8.03 16.84
C PRO A 74 0.53 -9.28 16.33
N ASP A 75 0.96 -9.26 15.07
CA ASP A 75 1.59 -10.38 14.38
C ASP A 75 2.43 -9.89 13.18
N LEU A 76 3.19 -10.81 12.59
CA LEU A 76 4.05 -10.56 11.44
C LEU A 76 3.26 -10.11 10.20
N SER A 77 2.11 -10.73 9.93
CA SER A 77 1.28 -10.41 8.77
C SER A 77 0.78 -8.97 8.82
N THR A 78 0.40 -8.48 9.99
CA THR A 78 -0.01 -7.09 10.22
C THR A 78 1.16 -6.13 10.01
N ALA A 79 2.35 -6.45 10.51
CA ALA A 79 3.54 -5.61 10.29
C ALA A 79 3.90 -5.52 8.80
N ARG A 80 3.90 -6.66 8.09
CA ARG A 80 4.11 -6.76 6.64
C ARG A 80 3.09 -5.93 5.86
N TYR A 81 1.81 -6.11 6.16
CA TYR A 81 0.71 -5.34 5.59
C TYR A 81 0.92 -3.83 5.75
N LEU A 82 1.17 -3.37 6.98
CA LEU A 82 1.37 -1.95 7.29
C LEU A 82 2.65 -1.39 6.65
N SER A 83 3.68 -2.22 6.47
CA SER A 83 4.96 -1.80 5.87
C SER A 83 4.80 -1.27 4.44
N VAL A 84 3.92 -1.87 3.63
CA VAL A 84 3.68 -1.43 2.25
C VAL A 84 3.05 -0.04 2.22
N PHE A 85 2.04 0.19 3.07
CA PHE A 85 1.42 1.52 3.20
C PHE A 85 2.37 2.56 3.81
N ALA A 86 3.26 2.13 4.70
CA ALA A 86 4.31 2.99 5.22
C ALA A 86 5.27 3.40 4.10
N GLN A 87 5.62 2.47 3.21
CA GLN A 87 6.51 2.72 2.07
C GLN A 87 5.91 3.69 1.05
N LEU A 88 4.58 3.65 0.89
CA LEU A 88 3.83 4.64 0.11
C LEU A 88 3.76 6.01 0.80
N GLY A 89 3.93 6.06 2.12
CA GLY A 89 3.80 7.27 2.92
C GLY A 89 2.34 7.65 3.17
N VAL A 90 1.48 6.65 3.38
CA VAL A 90 0.06 6.84 3.68
C VAL A 90 -0.11 7.19 5.17
N ALA A 91 -0.91 8.22 5.46
CA ALA A 91 -1.14 8.68 6.83
C ALA A 91 -2.06 7.75 7.63
N GLU A 92 -3.09 7.22 6.99
CA GLU A 92 -4.08 6.32 7.58
C GLU A 92 -4.50 5.25 6.59
N VAL A 93 -4.75 4.04 7.06
CA VAL A 93 -5.08 2.90 6.21
C VAL A 93 -6.22 2.08 6.82
N ALA A 94 -7.09 1.54 5.98
CA ALA A 94 -8.07 0.54 6.38
C ALA A 94 -7.34 -0.79 6.69
N VAL A 95 -7.60 -1.40 7.83
CA VAL A 95 -7.06 -2.71 8.22
C VAL A 95 -8.23 -3.67 8.42
N PRO A 96 -8.31 -4.79 7.68
CA PRO A 96 -9.33 -5.81 7.89
C PRO A 96 -9.32 -6.37 9.33
N TYR A 97 -10.47 -6.77 9.85
CA TYR A 97 -10.54 -7.42 11.16
C TYR A 97 -10.12 -8.89 11.14
N GLU A 98 -10.30 -9.55 10.00
CA GLU A 98 -10.01 -10.97 9.85
C GLU A 98 -8.50 -11.20 9.66
N ILE A 99 -7.84 -11.79 10.66
CA ILE A 99 -6.38 -11.99 10.68
C ILE A 99 -5.90 -12.80 9.46
N ASN A 100 -6.66 -13.84 9.08
CA ASN A 100 -6.34 -14.66 7.90
C ASN A 100 -6.38 -13.87 6.58
N ARG A 101 -7.18 -12.79 6.51
CA ARG A 101 -7.22 -11.91 5.33
C ARG A 101 -6.00 -11.01 5.26
N ILE A 102 -5.53 -10.52 6.41
CA ILE A 102 -4.34 -9.67 6.49
C ILE A 102 -3.12 -10.38 5.92
N ALA A 103 -2.91 -11.67 6.23
CA ALA A 103 -1.79 -12.45 5.70
C ALA A 103 -1.78 -12.51 4.16
N LYS A 104 -2.91 -12.89 3.55
CA LYS A 104 -3.02 -12.96 2.09
C LYS A 104 -2.85 -11.58 1.44
N LEU A 105 -3.49 -10.55 2.01
CA LEU A 105 -3.36 -9.18 1.51
C LEU A 105 -1.93 -8.66 1.62
N ALA A 106 -1.20 -9.01 2.68
CA ALA A 106 0.22 -8.65 2.81
C ALA A 106 1.05 -9.25 1.67
N ASP A 107 0.86 -10.53 1.35
CA ASP A 107 1.56 -11.19 0.25
C ASP A 107 1.27 -10.52 -1.10
N ASP A 108 0.00 -10.18 -1.36
CA ASP A 108 -0.42 -9.51 -2.60
C ASP A 108 0.14 -8.08 -2.71
N LEU A 109 0.11 -7.33 -1.61
CA LEU A 109 0.60 -5.95 -1.54
C LEU A 109 2.12 -5.88 -1.69
N GLU A 110 2.85 -6.78 -1.04
CA GLU A 110 4.30 -6.88 -1.20
C GLU A 110 4.66 -7.28 -2.63
N SER A 111 3.99 -8.30 -3.18
CA SER A 111 4.20 -8.73 -4.56
C SER A 111 3.95 -7.58 -5.55
N SER A 112 2.86 -6.83 -5.36
CA SER A 112 2.55 -5.62 -6.12
C SER A 112 3.65 -4.56 -6.01
N TRP A 113 4.11 -4.29 -4.79
CA TRP A 113 5.16 -3.31 -4.54
C TRP A 113 6.47 -3.69 -5.25
N TYR A 114 6.95 -4.92 -5.07
CA TYR A 114 8.18 -5.40 -5.71
C TYR A 114 8.04 -5.41 -7.23
N ARG A 115 6.93 -5.93 -7.76
CA ARG A 115 6.67 -5.95 -9.21
C ARG A 115 6.69 -4.54 -9.79
N MET A 116 6.05 -3.58 -9.14
CA MET A 116 6.07 -2.18 -9.58
C MET A 116 7.50 -1.64 -9.64
N LEU A 117 8.32 -1.88 -8.61
CA LEU A 117 9.71 -1.43 -8.59
C LEU A 117 10.55 -2.10 -9.70
N THR A 118 10.43 -3.42 -9.86
CA THR A 118 11.14 -4.17 -10.91
C THR A 118 10.72 -3.74 -12.31
N LEU A 119 9.44 -3.48 -12.56
CA LEU A 119 8.96 -2.96 -13.84
C LEU A 119 9.54 -1.58 -14.15
N ILE A 120 9.60 -0.69 -13.16
CA ILE A 120 10.23 0.63 -13.32
C ILE A 120 11.70 0.46 -13.68
N GLU A 121 12.42 -0.44 -13.00
CA GLU A 121 13.83 -0.71 -13.28
C GLU A 121 14.05 -1.30 -14.68
N HIS A 122 13.20 -2.24 -15.11
CA HIS A 122 13.31 -2.89 -16.41
C HIS A 122 12.95 -1.96 -17.58
N LEU A 123 11.91 -1.13 -17.43
CA LEU A 123 11.45 -0.23 -18.49
C LEU A 123 12.27 1.06 -18.59
N THR A 124 13.13 1.36 -17.60
CA THR A 124 13.99 2.55 -17.64
C THR A 124 15.43 2.18 -17.95
N PRO A 125 16.03 2.73 -19.03
CA PRO A 125 17.44 2.49 -19.34
C PRO A 125 18.35 2.80 -18.15
N GLU A 126 19.41 2.02 -17.94
CA GLU A 126 20.33 2.20 -16.80
C GLU A 126 20.99 3.59 -16.76
N ALA A 127 21.22 4.19 -17.93
CA ALA A 127 21.78 5.53 -18.06
C ALA A 127 20.85 6.65 -17.53
N ASP A 128 19.56 6.38 -17.28
CA ASP A 128 18.58 7.40 -16.93
C ASP A 128 18.03 7.27 -15.50
N ALA A 129 18.95 7.34 -14.54
CA ALA A 129 18.62 7.29 -13.12
C ALA A 129 17.68 8.43 -12.67
N ALA A 130 17.70 9.58 -13.35
CA ALA A 130 16.84 10.72 -13.04
C ALA A 130 15.39 10.45 -13.44
N VAL A 131 15.14 9.96 -14.66
CA VAL A 131 13.79 9.56 -15.08
C VAL A 131 13.29 8.40 -14.24
N ARG A 132 14.12 7.40 -13.94
CA ARG A 132 13.76 6.29 -13.04
C ARG A 132 13.26 6.78 -11.67
N ARG A 133 14.02 7.67 -11.03
CA ARG A 133 13.63 8.27 -9.73
C ARG A 133 12.32 9.04 -9.84
N ARG A 134 12.13 9.78 -10.94
CA ARG A 134 10.93 10.58 -11.18
C ARG A 134 9.69 9.71 -11.44
N VAL A 135 9.80 8.65 -12.22
CA VAL A 135 8.72 7.68 -12.48
C VAL A 135 8.33 7.02 -11.16
N ARG A 136 9.31 6.51 -10.40
CA ARG A 136 9.09 5.90 -9.09
C ARG A 136 8.38 6.84 -8.12
N SER A 137 8.88 8.07 -7.95
CA SER A 137 8.28 9.02 -7.01
C SER A 137 6.87 9.44 -7.43
N THR A 138 6.61 9.54 -8.74
CA THR A 138 5.29 9.91 -9.27
C THR A 138 4.29 8.78 -9.08
N LEU A 139 4.63 7.53 -9.41
CA LEU A 139 3.75 6.37 -9.19
C LEU A 139 3.41 6.17 -7.72
N ILE A 140 4.40 6.24 -6.83
CA ILE A 140 4.19 6.16 -5.38
C ILE A 140 3.23 7.27 -4.92
N ARG A 141 3.43 8.49 -5.41
CA ARG A 141 2.56 9.63 -5.06
C ARG A 141 1.13 9.41 -5.55
N GLU A 142 0.93 8.93 -6.78
CA GLU A 142 -0.40 8.69 -7.35
C GLU A 142 -1.13 7.59 -6.58
N GLN A 143 -0.49 6.44 -6.35
CA GLN A 143 -1.04 5.35 -5.53
C GLN A 143 -1.45 5.84 -4.14
N ARG A 144 -0.59 6.64 -3.48
CA ARG A 144 -0.89 7.25 -2.18
C ARG A 144 -2.11 8.16 -2.25
N LEU A 145 -2.20 9.04 -3.26
CA LEU A 145 -3.31 9.98 -3.41
C LEU A 145 -4.63 9.24 -3.66
N GLU A 146 -4.62 8.18 -4.45
CA GLU A 146 -5.79 7.33 -4.68
C GLU A 146 -6.26 6.65 -3.38
N ILE A 147 -5.33 6.06 -2.62
CA ILE A 147 -5.63 5.45 -1.31
C ILE A 147 -6.17 6.49 -0.32
N ALA A 148 -5.54 7.66 -0.26
CA ALA A 148 -6.00 8.75 0.60
C ALA A 148 -7.39 9.26 0.19
N GLY A 149 -7.68 9.34 -1.11
CA GLY A 149 -8.98 9.74 -1.63
C GLY A 149 -10.09 8.75 -1.31
N MET A 150 -9.78 7.45 -1.27
CA MET A 150 -10.72 6.40 -0.82
C MET A 150 -10.93 6.39 0.70
N GLY A 151 -9.94 6.88 1.45
CA GLY A 151 -9.95 6.95 2.91
C GLY A 151 -9.76 5.60 3.61
N ALA A 152 -9.52 5.66 4.92
CA ALA A 152 -9.34 4.48 5.78
C ALA A 152 -10.66 3.84 6.26
N GLY A 153 -11.81 4.41 5.88
CA GLY A 153 -13.12 4.00 6.37
C GLY A 153 -13.45 4.51 7.78
N PRO A 154 -14.54 4.02 8.39
CA PRO A 154 -14.98 4.48 9.70
C PRO A 154 -13.97 4.09 10.80
N ALA A 155 -13.86 4.93 11.83
CA ALA A 155 -12.95 4.70 12.96
C ALA A 155 -13.35 3.49 13.83
N VAL A 156 -14.63 3.13 13.81
CA VAL A 156 -15.25 2.08 14.63
C VAL A 156 -16.05 1.16 13.70
N PRO A 157 -16.06 -0.17 13.92
CA PRO A 157 -16.77 -1.08 13.03
C PRO A 157 -18.26 -0.76 13.01
N GLN A 158 -18.83 -0.70 11.81
CA GLN A 158 -20.28 -0.74 11.66
C GLN A 158 -20.73 -2.15 12.02
N PHE A 159 -21.30 -2.31 13.22
CA PHE A 159 -21.98 -3.53 13.60
C PHE A 159 -23.36 -3.52 12.94
N ASN A 160 -23.50 -4.23 11.83
CA ASN A 160 -24.83 -4.61 11.34
C ASN A 160 -25.41 -5.61 12.34
N GLN A 161 -26.09 -5.11 13.38
CA GLN A 161 -26.78 -5.93 14.36
C GLN A 161 -28.03 -6.54 13.73
N ASN A 162 -27.86 -7.52 12.83
CA ASN A 162 -28.91 -8.48 12.51
C ASN A 162 -28.90 -9.58 13.57
N THR A 163 -28.97 -9.21 14.84
CA THR A 163 -29.21 -10.16 15.92
C THR A 163 -30.66 -10.59 15.79
N ARG A 164 -30.89 -11.79 15.22
CA ARG A 164 -32.20 -12.46 15.27
C ARG A 164 -32.52 -12.71 16.75
N GLN A 165 -33.20 -11.75 17.39
CA GLN A 165 -33.79 -11.97 18.70
C GLN A 165 -34.78 -13.13 18.56
N ARG A 166 -34.54 -14.22 19.30
CA ARG A 166 -35.53 -15.29 19.46
C ARG A 166 -36.78 -14.66 20.08
N ARG A 167 -37.92 -14.71 19.39
CA ARG A 167 -39.22 -14.42 19.98
C ARG A 167 -39.40 -15.38 21.17
N GLN A 168 -39.48 -14.84 22.37
CA GLN A 168 -39.93 -15.60 23.53
C GLN A 168 -41.34 -16.09 23.24
N LYS A 169 -41.56 -17.39 23.44
CA LYS A 169 -42.88 -18.01 23.42
C LYS A 169 -43.63 -17.67 24.69
#